data_AF-A0A2S7P5C6-F1
#
_entry.id   AF-A0A2S7P5C6-F1
#
_cell.length_a   1.000
_cell.length_b   1.000
_cell.length_c   1.000
_cell.angle_alpha   90.00
_cell.angle_beta   90.00
_cell.angle_gamma   90.00
#
_symmetry.space_group_name_H-M   'P 1'
#
loop_
_entity.id
_entity.type
_entity.pdbx_description
1 polymer ?
#
loop_
_entity_poly.entity_id
_entity_poly.type
_entity_poly.pdbx_seq_one_letter_code
_entity_poly.pdbx_strand_id
1 'polypeptide(L)' 'MFPIAVMYYYGTNLDKRFSVPGFWPKPEETNRIPFEKDEIKSELERLKQKRLWLREQRLRNSNAGANTTSGGNGEEK' A
#
# COMPACT_ATOMS: atom_id res chain seq x y z
N MET A 1 31.95 0.71 -31.08
CA MET A 1 31.91 1.43 -29.79
C MET A 1 31.90 0.42 -28.66
N PHE A 2 32.96 0.39 -27.85
CA PHE A 2 33.19 -0.63 -26.82
C PHE A 2 32.50 -0.20 -25.49
N PRO A 3 31.68 -1.06 -24.84
CA PRO A 3 30.86 -0.67 -23.66
C PRO A 3 31.67 -0.09 -22.49
N ILE A 4 32.92 -0.51 -22.34
CA ILE A 4 33.84 -0.01 -21.30
C ILE A 4 34.15 1.48 -21.46
N ALA A 5 34.18 2.01 -22.69
CA ALA A 5 34.41 3.44 -22.91
C ALA A 5 33.23 4.30 -22.41
N VAL A 6 32.00 3.80 -22.59
CA VAL A 6 30.77 4.44 -22.06
C VAL A 6 30.77 4.39 -20.53
N MET A 7 31.18 3.26 -19.96
CA MET A 7 31.32 3.10 -18.51
C MET A 7 32.42 3.99 -17.93
N TYR A 8 33.51 4.28 -18.63
CA TYR A 8 34.52 5.22 -18.14
C TYR A 8 34.04 6.69 -18.17
N TYR A 9 33.26 7.04 -19.19
CA TYR A 9 32.72 8.39 -19.39
C TYR A 9 31.58 8.72 -18.40
N TYR A 10 30.65 7.79 -18.20
CA TYR A 10 29.53 7.97 -17.27
C TYR A 10 29.78 7.39 -15.87
N GLY A 11 30.63 6.36 -15.74
CA GLY A 11 30.75 5.55 -14.52
C GLY A 11 31.58 6.16 -13.39
N THR A 12 32.40 7.18 -13.68
CA THR A 12 33.24 7.83 -12.66
C THR A 12 32.54 8.97 -11.92
N ASN A 13 31.36 9.39 -12.38
CA ASN A 13 30.60 10.52 -11.82
C ASN A 13 29.08 10.27 -11.74
N LEU A 14 28.64 9.01 -11.64
CA LEU A 14 27.22 8.66 -11.53
C LEU A 14 26.55 9.38 -10.35
N ASP A 15 27.21 9.41 -9.19
CA ASP A 15 26.63 9.94 -7.95
C ASP A 15 26.33 11.45 -8.05
N LYS A 16 27.21 12.25 -8.67
CA LYS A 16 26.96 13.67 -8.92
C LYS A 16 25.95 13.96 -10.03
N ARG A 17 25.82 13.06 -11.02
CA ARG A 17 24.93 13.29 -12.19
C ARG A 17 23.52 12.73 -12.01
N PHE A 18 23.35 11.71 -11.16
CA PHE A 18 22.08 11.02 -10.94
C PHE A 18 21.56 11.11 -9.51
N SER A 19 22.26 11.79 -8.59
CA SER A 19 21.66 12.13 -7.30
C SER A 19 20.54 13.14 -7.51
N VAL A 20 19.34 12.76 -7.09
CA VAL A 20 18.19 13.68 -7.03
C VAL A 20 18.22 14.32 -5.64
N PRO A 21 18.49 15.64 -5.53
CA PRO A 21 18.43 16.32 -4.25
C PRO A 21 17.02 16.19 -3.67
N GLY A 22 16.91 15.69 -2.44
CA GLY A 22 15.60 15.45 -1.81
C GLY A 22 14.85 14.23 -2.34
N PHE A 23 15.55 13.23 -2.90
CA PHE A 23 14.94 11.95 -3.31
C PHE A 23 14.08 11.32 -2.21
N TRP A 24 14.58 11.36 -0.96
CA TRP A 24 13.83 10.88 0.19
C TRP A 24 12.93 11.99 0.73
N PRO A 25 11.65 11.69 1.05
CA PRO A 25 10.77 12.63 1.70
C PRO A 25 11.42 13.09 3.00
N LYS A 26 11.28 14.38 3.29
CA LYS A 26 11.85 14.94 4.52
C LYS A 26 11.22 14.25 5.72
N PRO A 27 11.91 14.10 6.86
CA PRO A 27 11.32 13.52 8.07
C PRO A 27 10.01 14.19 8.50
N GLU A 28 9.83 15.47 8.18
CA GLU A 28 8.60 16.24 8.40
C GLU A 28 7.42 15.83 7.51
N GLU A 29 7.70 15.27 6.33
CA GLU A 29 6.72 14.75 5.38
C GLU A 29 6.35 13.29 5.66
N THR A 30 7.04 12.65 6.61
CA THR A 30 6.75 11.27 7.02
C THR A 30 5.72 11.26 8.15
N ASN A 31 4.86 10.24 8.15
CA ASN A 31 3.92 10.03 9.23
C ASN A 31 4.68 9.83 10.55
N ARG A 32 4.50 10.74 11.50
CA ARG A 32 5.05 10.59 12.85
C ARG A 32 4.21 9.57 13.61
N ILE A 33 4.87 8.54 14.13
CA ILE A 33 4.23 7.55 14.99
C ILE A 33 3.93 8.23 16.34
N PRO A 34 2.72 8.08 16.91
CA PRO A 34 2.43 8.59 18.25
C PRO A 34 3.37 7.96 19.27
N PHE A 35 4.03 8.77 20.11
CA PHE A 35 4.96 8.30 21.14
C PHE A 35 4.32 8.26 22.53
N GLU A 36 3.25 9.01 22.74
CA GLU A 36 2.53 9.07 24.02
C GLU A 36 1.57 7.89 24.18
N LYS A 37 1.55 7.28 25.38
CA LYS A 37 0.76 6.06 25.64
C LYS A 37 -0.73 6.23 25.38
N ASP A 38 -1.28 7.40 25.69
CA ASP A 38 -2.71 7.65 25.54
C ASP A 38 -3.09 7.94 24.09
N GLU A 39 -2.21 8.57 23.31
CA GLU A 39 -2.37 8.72 21.85
C GLU A 39 -2.30 7.37 21.13
N ILE A 40 -1.41 6.47 21.57
CA ILE A 40 -1.32 5.11 21.02
C ILE A 40 -2.63 4.35 21.23
N LYS A 41 -3.24 4.45 22.43
CA LYS A 41 -4.51 3.77 22.74
C LYS A 41 -5.66 4.29 21.88
N SER A 42 -5.79 5.60 21.77
CA SER A 42 -6.88 6.21 20.99
C SER A 42 -6.76 5.89 19.50
N GLU A 43 -5.54 5.93 18.94
CA GLU A 43 -5.29 5.56 17.55
C GLU A 43 -5.52 4.05 17.31
N LEU A 44 -5.14 3.20 18.27
CA LEU A 44 -5.42 1.76 18.21
C LEU A 44 -6.92 1.46 18.23
N GLU A 45 -7.70 2.16 19.06
CA GLU A 45 -9.16 2.03 19.08
C GLU A 45 -9.79 2.45 17.76
N ARG A 46 -9.36 3.58 17.19
CA ARG A 46 -9.78 4.06 15.87
C ARG A 46 -9.50 3.02 14.77
N LEU A 47 -8.32 2.41 14.77
CA LEU A 47 -7.94 1.37 13.81
C LEU A 47 -8.77 0.09 13.98
N LYS A 48 -9.05 -0.31 15.22
CA LYS A 48 -9.92 -1.47 15.52
C LYS A 48 -11.35 -1.24 15.00
N GLN A 49 -11.93 -0.07 15.24
CA GLN A 49 -13.26 0.29 14.75
C GLN A 49 -13.32 0.25 13.22
N LYS A 50 -12.36 0.90 12.54
CA LYS A 50 -12.26 0.86 11.07
C LYS A 50 -12.17 -0.57 10.53
N ARG A 51 -11.39 -1.43 11.18
CA ARG A 51 -11.23 -2.84 10.78
C ARG A 51 -12.55 -3.62 10.92
N LEU A 52 -13.27 -3.44 12.02
CA LEU A 52 -14.55 -4.11 12.26
C LEU A 52 -15.61 -3.66 11.24
N TRP A 53 -15.71 -2.36 10.99
CA TRP A 53 -16.62 -1.81 9.98
C TRP A 53 -16.37 -2.37 8.57
N LEU A 54 -15.10 -2.41 8.12
CA LEU A 54 -14.74 -3.00 6.83
C LEU A 54 -15.05 -4.50 6.78
N ARG A 55 -14.90 -5.22 7.89
CA ARG A 55 -15.24 -6.64 7.97
C ARG A 55 -16.76 -6.83 7.81
N GLU A 56 -17.57 -6.05 8.51
CA GLU A 56 -19.04 -6.09 8.39
C GLU A 56 -19.48 -5.78 6.95
N GLN A 57 -18.90 -4.75 6.32
CA GLN A 57 -19.20 -4.41 4.94
C GLN A 57 -18.88 -5.58 3.98
N ARG A 58 -17.73 -6.24 4.15
CA ARG A 58 -17.38 -7.44 3.37
C ARG A 58 -18.38 -8.57 3.59
N LEU A 59 -18.76 -8.87 4.84
CA LEU A 59 -19.73 -9.93 5.14
C LEU A 59 -21.11 -9.64 4.52
N ARG A 60 -21.57 -8.38 4.59
CA ARG A 60 -22.84 -7.96 3.95
C ARG A 60 -22.79 -8.18 2.44
N ASN A 61 -21.69 -7.81 1.79
CA ASN A 61 -21.53 -7.96 0.34
C ASN A 61 -21.33 -9.43 -0.08
N SER A 62 -20.60 -10.23 0.71
CA SER A 62 -20.43 -11.68 0.45
C SER A 62 -21.74 -12.45 0.57
N ASN A 63 -22.57 -12.11 1.57
CA ASN A 63 -23.90 -12.73 1.72
C ASN A 63 -24.85 -12.35 0.57
N ALA A 64 -24.68 -11.17 -0.04
CA ALA A 64 -25.46 -10.78 -1.22
C ALA A 64 -25.06 -11.55 -2.50
N GLY A 65 -23.77 -11.91 -2.66
CA GLY A 65 -23.29 -12.67 -3.81
C GLY A 65 -23.50 -14.20 -3.73
N ALA A 66 -23.57 -14.75 -2.51
CA ALA A 66 -23.77 -16.20 -2.32
C ALA A 66 -25.19 -16.68 -2.67
N ASN A 67 -26.19 -15.80 -2.69
CA ASN A 67 -27.59 -16.15 -2.98
C ASN A 67 -27.95 -16.09 -4.48
N THR A 68 -27.04 -15.63 -5.36
CA THR A 68 -27.31 -15.49 -6.81
C THR A 68 -26.77 -16.67 -7.64
N THR A 69 -25.88 -17.51 -7.10
CA THR A 69 -25.21 -18.57 -7.87
C THR A 69 -25.83 -19.97 -7.68
N SER A 70 -26.81 -20.15 -6.78
CA SER A 70 -27.41 -21.45 -6.47
C SER A 70 -28.76 -21.74 -7.13
N GLY A 71 -29.15 -20.99 -8.17
CA GLY A 71 -30.53 -20.98 -8.69
C GLY A 71 -30.74 -21.31 -10.18
N GLY A 72 -29.74 -21.74 -10.94
CA GLY A 72 -29.95 -22.01 -12.38
C GLY A 72 -28.92 -22.93 -12.97
N ASN A 73 -29.22 -24.22 -12.98
CA ASN A 73 -28.71 -25.22 -13.94
C ASN A 73 -29.46 -26.55 -13.70
N GLY A 74 -30.75 -26.55 -14.05
CA GLY A 74 -31.57 -27.74 -14.13
C GLY A 74 -32.65 -27.45 -15.16
N GLU A 75 -32.85 -28.39 -16.08
CA GLU A 75 -33.77 -28.35 -17.23
C GLU A 75 -33.20 -27.74 -18.51
N GLU A 76 -32.56 -28.58 -19.34
CA GLU A 76 -33.06 -28.81 -20.72
C GLU A 76 -32.38 -30.02 -21.39
N LYS A 77 -33.25 -30.96 -21.80
CA LYS A 77 -33.14 -32.00 -22.86
C LYS A 77 -32.46 -33.34 -22.56
#